data_AF-A0A2N1MUS2-F1
#
_entry.id   AF-A0A2N1MUS2-F1
#
_cell.length_a   1.000
_cell.length_b   1.000
_cell.length_c   1.000
_cell.angle_alpha   90.00
_cell.angle_beta   90.00
_cell.angle_gamma   90.00
#
_symmetry.space_group_name_H-M   'P 1'
#
loop_
_entity.id
_entity.type
_entity.pdbx_description
1 polymer ?
#
loop_
_entity_poly.entity_id
_entity_poly.type
_entity_poly.pdbx_seq_one_letter_code
_entity_poly.pdbx_strand_id
1 'polypeptide(L)'
;MNYENTQNLSRDFLNLLKNTNDYNVKIIVGKEPSIKEFKAHSVVLSSRSLYFQKALSTQWARRENGIIIFQKPNISPFVFEVLLKYIYTGKLFIEKNKISFVDVFIASDELELMEVCQQIEERLLENESAWKLPIDYITICQYENFTKLNDVALALVCRKPLVMFESKEFLRMEEKYLIKLLKSDDLELEEIKIWEYLI
;
A
#
# COMPACT_ATOMS: atom_id res chain seq x y z
N MET A 1 4.80 -34.87 5.97
CA MET A 1 3.77 -34.63 4.93
C MET A 1 3.00 -33.37 5.30
N ASN A 2 3.16 -32.24 4.61
CA ASN A 2 2.21 -31.10 4.67
C ASN A 2 2.58 -29.89 3.76
N TYR A 3 3.86 -29.64 3.46
CA TYR A 3 4.27 -28.45 2.67
C TYR A 3 3.92 -28.52 1.18
N GLU A 4 3.97 -29.71 0.55
CA GLU A 4 3.66 -29.85 -0.88
C GLU A 4 2.17 -29.62 -1.18
N ASN A 5 1.28 -30.09 -0.30
CA ASN A 5 -0.17 -29.94 -0.46
C ASN A 5 -0.59 -28.46 -0.40
N THR A 6 -0.02 -27.68 0.53
CA THR A 6 -0.31 -26.24 0.64
C THR A 6 0.28 -25.44 -0.52
N GLN A 7 1.44 -25.84 -1.05
CA GLN A 7 2.00 -25.24 -2.26
C GLN A 7 1.17 -25.53 -3.52
N ASN A 8 0.67 -26.75 -3.66
CA ASN A 8 -0.23 -27.11 -4.76
C ASN A 8 -1.53 -26.30 -4.69
N LEU A 9 -2.18 -26.25 -3.53
CA LEU A 9 -3.40 -25.46 -3.33
C LEU A 9 -3.19 -23.97 -3.68
N SER A 10 -2.09 -23.38 -3.19
CA SER A 10 -1.71 -21.98 -3.49
C SER A 10 -1.56 -21.75 -5.00
N ARG A 11 -0.94 -22.70 -5.72
CA ARG A 11 -0.80 -22.65 -7.18
C ARG A 11 -2.14 -22.79 -7.90
N ASP A 12 -3.02 -23.65 -7.42
CA ASP A 12 -4.34 -23.89 -8.01
C ASP A 12 -5.22 -22.63 -7.90
N PHE A 13 -5.22 -21.94 -6.76
CA PHE A 13 -5.88 -20.64 -6.61
C PHE A 13 -5.23 -19.54 -7.45
N LEU A 14 -3.90 -19.54 -7.62
CA LEU A 14 -3.25 -18.62 -8.55
C LEU A 14 -3.70 -18.85 -10.00
N ASN A 15 -3.85 -20.12 -10.40
CA ASN A 15 -4.37 -20.47 -11.71
C ASN A 15 -5.84 -20.06 -11.88
N LEU A 16 -6.66 -20.20 -10.83
CA LEU A 16 -8.04 -19.70 -10.80
C LEU A 16 -8.09 -18.18 -11.04
N LEU A 17 -7.23 -17.41 -10.37
CA LEU A 17 -7.12 -15.96 -10.59
C LEU A 17 -6.73 -15.62 -12.04
N LYS A 18 -5.83 -16.39 -12.66
CA LYS A 18 -5.37 -16.15 -14.03
C LYS A 18 -6.40 -16.53 -15.09
N ASN A 19 -7.09 -17.66 -14.90
CA ASN A 19 -8.01 -18.19 -15.90
C ASN A 19 -9.35 -17.46 -15.91
N THR A 20 -9.67 -16.66 -14.90
CA THR A 20 -10.86 -15.78 -14.81
C THR A 20 -12.20 -16.43 -15.15
N ASN A 21 -12.29 -17.77 -15.21
CA ASN A 21 -13.55 -18.48 -15.39
C ASN A 21 -14.44 -18.24 -14.18
N ASP A 22 -15.75 -18.10 -14.38
CA ASP A 22 -16.73 -17.90 -13.31
C ASP A 22 -16.47 -16.68 -12.41
N TYR A 23 -15.67 -15.71 -12.88
CA TYR A 23 -15.52 -14.44 -12.17
C TYR A 23 -16.89 -13.77 -12.04
N ASN A 24 -17.15 -13.22 -10.85
CA ASN A 24 -18.41 -12.52 -10.56
C ASN A 24 -18.17 -11.13 -9.95
N VAL A 25 -16.92 -10.68 -9.92
CA VAL A 25 -16.51 -9.33 -9.51
C VAL A 25 -15.54 -8.75 -10.53
N LYS A 26 -15.77 -7.49 -10.91
CA LYS A 26 -14.79 -6.61 -11.56
C LYS A 26 -14.39 -5.50 -10.61
N ILE A 27 -13.09 -5.32 -10.43
CA ILE A 27 -12.52 -4.30 -9.56
C ILE A 27 -11.72 -3.33 -10.42
N ILE A 28 -12.16 -2.09 -10.50
CA ILE A 28 -11.49 -1.02 -11.24
C ILE A 28 -10.61 -0.27 -10.25
N VAL A 29 -9.30 -0.33 -10.46
CA VAL A 29 -8.30 0.19 -9.52
C VAL A 29 -7.50 1.31 -10.15
N GLY A 30 -7.16 2.31 -9.34
CA GLY A 30 -6.34 3.45 -9.73
C GLY A 30 -7.15 4.62 -10.32
N LYS A 31 -6.42 5.65 -10.74
CA LYS A 31 -6.93 6.87 -11.38
C LYS A 31 -6.15 7.11 -12.66
N GLU A 32 -6.75 7.83 -13.62
CA GLU A 32 -6.08 8.22 -14.86
C GLU A 32 -4.71 8.88 -14.58
N PRO A 33 -3.64 8.54 -15.32
CA PRO A 33 -3.60 7.64 -16.48
C PRO A 33 -3.39 6.14 -16.16
N SER A 34 -3.41 5.75 -14.88
CA SER A 34 -3.08 4.40 -14.42
C SER A 34 -4.31 3.70 -13.82
N ILE A 35 -5.22 3.27 -14.69
CA ILE A 35 -6.40 2.48 -14.32
C ILE A 35 -6.23 1.04 -14.81
N LYS A 36 -6.63 0.06 -13.99
CA LYS A 36 -6.65 -1.36 -14.38
C LYS A 36 -7.92 -2.05 -13.86
N GLU A 37 -8.55 -2.84 -14.74
CA GLU A 37 -9.63 -3.75 -14.35
C GLU A 37 -9.05 -5.09 -13.90
N PHE A 38 -9.51 -5.59 -12.77
CA PHE A 38 -9.23 -6.92 -12.24
C PHE A 38 -10.51 -7.75 -12.19
N LYS A 39 -10.44 -8.99 -12.67
CA LYS A 39 -11.52 -9.98 -12.53
C LYS A 39 -11.22 -10.90 -11.35
N ALA A 40 -12.22 -11.14 -10.51
CA ALA A 40 -12.06 -11.93 -9.30
C ALA A 40 -13.35 -12.63 -8.87
N HIS A 41 -13.23 -13.46 -7.83
CA HIS A 41 -14.30 -14.25 -7.23
C HIS A 41 -14.65 -13.66 -5.86
N SER A 42 -15.89 -13.19 -5.71
CA SER A 42 -16.39 -12.58 -4.47
C SER A 42 -16.22 -13.48 -3.26
N VAL A 43 -16.42 -14.79 -3.41
CA VAL A 43 -16.27 -15.77 -2.31
C VAL A 43 -14.84 -15.84 -1.78
N VAL A 44 -13.84 -15.78 -2.67
CA VAL A 44 -12.43 -15.81 -2.27
C VAL A 44 -12.07 -14.50 -1.56
N LEU A 45 -12.46 -13.36 -2.13
CA LEU A 45 -12.22 -12.03 -1.54
C LEU A 45 -12.85 -11.92 -0.15
N SER A 46 -14.14 -12.26 -0.03
CA SER A 46 -14.92 -12.15 1.22
C SER A 46 -14.47 -13.12 2.30
N SER A 47 -13.87 -14.26 1.92
CA SER A 47 -13.33 -15.22 2.89
C SER A 47 -11.99 -14.77 3.48
N ARG A 48 -11.30 -13.84 2.81
CA ARG A 48 -9.93 -13.42 3.16
C ARG A 48 -9.83 -11.98 3.66
N SER A 49 -10.91 -11.21 3.56
CA SER A 49 -10.96 -9.80 3.93
C SER A 49 -12.37 -9.44 4.39
N LEU A 50 -12.47 -8.97 5.64
CA LEU A 50 -13.71 -8.45 6.21
C LEU A 50 -14.18 -7.20 5.45
N TYR A 51 -13.25 -6.40 4.95
CA TYR A 51 -13.56 -5.28 4.06
C TYR A 51 -14.35 -5.76 2.82
N PHE A 52 -13.83 -6.75 2.09
CA PHE A 52 -14.51 -7.28 0.92
C PHE A 52 -15.80 -8.02 1.26
N GLN A 53 -15.85 -8.71 2.41
CA GLN A 53 -17.08 -9.33 2.89
C GLN A 53 -18.21 -8.30 3.04
N LYS A 54 -17.93 -7.14 3.64
CA LYS A 54 -18.88 -6.04 3.79
C LYS A 54 -19.18 -5.39 2.43
N ALA A 55 -18.14 -5.01 1.70
CA ALA A 55 -18.24 -4.23 0.46
C ALA A 55 -18.93 -4.98 -0.70
N LEU A 56 -18.79 -6.30 -0.75
CA LEU A 56 -19.39 -7.15 -1.80
C LEU A 56 -20.74 -7.75 -1.39
N SER A 57 -21.22 -7.47 -0.17
CA SER A 57 -22.53 -7.93 0.27
C SER A 57 -23.66 -7.33 -0.60
N THR A 58 -24.76 -8.07 -0.73
CA THR A 58 -25.88 -7.75 -1.63
C THR A 58 -26.51 -6.38 -1.39
N GLN A 59 -26.35 -5.80 -0.20
CA GLN A 59 -26.92 -4.52 0.18
C GLN A 59 -26.13 -3.32 -0.37
N TRP A 60 -24.85 -3.50 -0.72
CA TRP A 60 -23.93 -2.41 -1.08
C TRP A 60 -23.31 -2.53 -2.48
N ALA A 61 -23.33 -3.73 -3.06
CA ALA A 61 -22.65 -4.02 -4.32
C ALA A 61 -23.45 -3.55 -5.56
N ARG A 62 -22.89 -2.62 -6.34
CA ARG A 62 -23.38 -2.30 -7.70
C ARG A 62 -23.22 -3.53 -8.59
N ARG A 63 -24.26 -3.88 -9.36
CA ARG A 63 -24.23 -5.00 -10.30
C ARG A 63 -24.58 -4.57 -11.71
N GLU A 64 -23.84 -5.10 -12.68
CA GLU A 64 -24.09 -4.92 -14.11
C GLU A 64 -24.05 -6.31 -14.78
N ASN A 65 -25.14 -6.70 -15.44
CA ASN A 65 -25.27 -8.02 -16.09
C ASN A 65 -24.91 -9.20 -15.16
N GLY A 66 -25.28 -9.10 -13.88
CA GLY A 66 -24.98 -10.14 -12.87
C GLY A 66 -23.57 -10.10 -12.28
N ILE A 67 -22.69 -9.22 -12.76
CA ILE A 67 -21.32 -9.02 -12.26
C ILE A 67 -21.28 -7.87 -11.28
N ILE A 68 -20.63 -8.04 -10.14
CA ILE A 68 -20.40 -6.97 -9.17
C ILE A 68 -19.31 -6.03 -9.71
N ILE A 69 -19.59 -4.73 -9.74
CA ILE A 69 -18.62 -3.70 -10.13
C ILE A 69 -18.19 -2.94 -8.88
N PHE A 70 -16.89 -2.95 -8.62
CA PHE A 70 -16.29 -2.33 -7.45
C PHE A 70 -15.14 -1.40 -7.87
N GLN A 71 -14.95 -0.27 -7.19
CA GLN A 71 -13.94 0.74 -7.55
C GLN A 71 -13.02 1.04 -6.36
N LYS A 72 -11.71 1.07 -6.63
CA LYS A 72 -10.67 1.49 -5.68
C LYS A 72 -9.68 2.47 -6.33
N PRO A 73 -10.08 3.75 -6.48
CA PRO A 73 -9.27 4.73 -7.19
C PRO A 73 -8.04 5.19 -6.38
N ASN A 74 -8.02 4.93 -5.08
CA ASN A 74 -6.97 5.37 -4.15
C ASN A 74 -5.83 4.34 -3.98
N ILE A 75 -5.92 3.15 -4.59
CA ILE A 75 -4.86 2.14 -4.58
C ILE A 75 -4.25 2.07 -5.98
N SER A 76 -2.92 1.93 -6.09
CA SER A 76 -2.29 1.74 -7.39
C SER A 76 -2.58 0.34 -7.95
N PRO A 77 -2.71 0.18 -9.28
CA PRO A 77 -2.89 -1.13 -9.89
C PRO A 77 -1.80 -2.15 -9.51
N PHE A 78 -0.55 -1.72 -9.36
CA PHE A 78 0.55 -2.61 -9.00
C PHE A 78 0.46 -3.11 -7.56
N VAL A 79 0.12 -2.23 -6.61
CA VAL A 79 -0.08 -2.60 -5.20
C VAL A 79 -1.27 -3.54 -5.07
N PHE A 80 -2.39 -3.21 -5.73
CA PHE A 80 -3.57 -4.06 -5.70
C PHE A 80 -3.32 -5.44 -6.30
N GLU A 81 -2.53 -5.54 -7.39
CA GLU A 81 -2.18 -6.83 -7.98
C GLU A 81 -1.41 -7.72 -6.99
N VAL A 82 -0.50 -7.15 -6.21
CA VAL A 82 0.23 -7.87 -5.15
C VAL A 82 -0.75 -8.37 -4.08
N LEU A 83 -1.61 -7.48 -3.57
CA LEU A 83 -2.59 -7.84 -2.53
C LEU A 83 -3.61 -8.87 -3.02
N LEU A 84 -4.06 -8.74 -4.27
CA LEU A 84 -4.97 -9.71 -4.90
C LEU A 84 -4.31 -11.08 -5.02
N LYS A 85 -3.04 -11.16 -5.44
CA LYS A 85 -2.29 -12.42 -5.45
C LYS A 85 -2.14 -13.00 -4.04
N TYR A 86 -1.86 -12.15 -3.04
CA TYR A 86 -1.81 -12.60 -1.64
C TYR A 86 -3.16 -13.19 -1.18
N ILE A 87 -4.28 -12.53 -1.49
CA ILE A 87 -5.63 -13.03 -1.14
C ILE A 87 -5.86 -14.45 -1.67
N TYR A 88 -5.44 -14.74 -2.90
CA TYR A 88 -5.62 -16.07 -3.50
C TYR A 88 -4.61 -17.10 -3.00
N THR A 89 -3.38 -16.69 -2.73
CA THR A 89 -2.26 -17.64 -2.57
C THR A 89 -1.75 -17.77 -1.14
N GLY A 90 -2.11 -16.84 -0.26
CA GLY A 90 -1.53 -16.66 1.08
C GLY A 90 -0.07 -16.21 1.08
N LYS A 91 0.50 -15.87 -0.08
CA LYS A 91 1.92 -15.54 -0.24
C LYS A 91 2.07 -14.09 -0.68
N LEU A 92 2.79 -13.31 0.10
CA LEU A 92 3.09 -11.92 -0.21
C LEU A 92 4.43 -11.84 -0.96
N PHE A 93 4.40 -11.33 -2.19
CA PHE A 93 5.60 -11.09 -2.99
C PHE A 93 5.62 -9.64 -3.46
N ILE A 94 6.61 -8.88 -2.98
CA ILE A 94 6.76 -7.45 -3.26
C ILE A 94 8.10 -7.23 -3.95
N GLU A 95 8.05 -6.73 -5.18
CA GLU A 95 9.23 -6.29 -5.92
C GLU A 95 9.68 -4.93 -5.40
N LYS A 96 10.62 -4.92 -4.44
CA LYS A 96 11.08 -3.71 -3.71
C LYS A 96 11.41 -2.51 -4.58
N ASN A 97 11.96 -2.74 -5.78
CA ASN A 97 12.37 -1.65 -6.68
C ASN A 97 11.18 -0.95 -7.34
N LYS A 98 10.02 -1.64 -7.45
CA LYS A 98 8.84 -1.14 -8.15
C LYS A 98 7.75 -0.67 -7.20
N ILE A 99 7.61 -1.29 -6.03
CA ILE A 99 6.46 -1.08 -5.14
C ILE A 99 6.96 -0.66 -3.76
N SER A 100 6.42 0.45 -3.24
CA SER A 100 6.68 0.91 -1.88
C SER A 100 6.03 -0.02 -0.85
N PHE A 101 6.76 -0.34 0.23
CA PHE A 101 6.19 -1.04 1.36
C PHE A 101 5.13 -0.21 2.09
N VAL A 102 5.29 1.12 2.14
CA VAL A 102 4.30 2.03 2.73
C VAL A 102 2.99 1.99 1.97
N ASP A 103 3.02 2.01 0.63
CA ASP A 103 1.80 1.89 -0.18
C ASP A 103 1.08 0.55 0.05
N VAL A 104 1.84 -0.55 0.19
CA VAL A 104 1.28 -1.87 0.49
C VAL A 104 0.69 -1.91 1.89
N PHE A 105 1.36 -1.31 2.88
CA PHE A 105 0.86 -1.19 4.26
C PHE A 105 -0.48 -0.47 4.29
N ILE A 106 -0.55 0.75 3.74
CA ILE A 106 -1.78 1.57 3.69
C ILE A 106 -2.91 0.81 3.00
N ALA A 107 -2.65 0.24 1.82
CA ALA A 107 -3.67 -0.51 1.08
C ALA A 107 -4.10 -1.79 1.81
N SER A 108 -3.21 -2.44 2.55
CA SER A 108 -3.53 -3.65 3.33
C SER A 108 -4.37 -3.33 4.56
N ASP A 109 -4.11 -2.22 5.24
CA ASP A 109 -4.92 -1.71 6.35
C ASP A 109 -6.34 -1.39 5.86
N GLU A 110 -6.45 -0.62 4.77
CA GLU A 110 -7.73 -0.24 4.18
C GLU A 110 -8.57 -1.44 3.71
N LEU A 111 -7.92 -2.48 3.18
CA LEU A 111 -8.58 -3.72 2.75
C LEU A 111 -8.76 -4.73 3.90
N GLU A 112 -8.51 -4.34 5.14
CA GLU A 112 -8.61 -5.17 6.35
C GLU A 112 -7.83 -6.50 6.21
N LEU A 113 -6.63 -6.46 5.59
CA LEU A 113 -5.71 -7.60 5.42
C LEU A 113 -4.66 -7.61 6.56
N MET A 114 -5.12 -7.85 7.78
CA MET A 114 -4.34 -7.67 9.02
C MET A 114 -2.97 -8.38 9.03
N GLU A 115 -2.89 -9.61 8.53
CA GLU A 115 -1.63 -10.37 8.46
C GLU A 115 -0.58 -9.66 7.58
N VAL A 116 -1.01 -9.09 6.45
CA VAL A 116 -0.12 -8.31 5.55
C VAL A 116 0.27 -7.01 6.22
N CYS A 117 -0.71 -6.31 6.82
CA CYS A 117 -0.48 -5.05 7.51
C CYS A 117 0.61 -5.20 8.58
N GLN A 118 0.47 -6.20 9.46
CA GLN A 118 1.44 -6.49 10.51
C GLN A 118 2.83 -6.86 9.94
N GLN A 119 2.89 -7.77 8.96
CA GLN A 119 4.15 -8.19 8.36
C GLN A 119 4.93 -7.00 7.75
N ILE A 120 4.22 -6.05 7.16
CA ILE A 120 4.84 -4.89 6.51
C ILE A 120 5.22 -3.82 7.53
N GLU A 121 4.39 -3.61 8.56
CA GLU A 121 4.72 -2.70 9.67
C GLU A 121 6.01 -3.15 10.37
N GLU A 122 6.09 -4.43 10.79
CA GLU A 122 7.29 -5.00 11.42
C GLU A 122 8.53 -4.76 10.56
N ARG A 123 8.43 -4.99 9.25
CA ARG A 123 9.52 -4.78 8.30
C ARG A 123 9.96 -3.31 8.21
N LEU A 124 9.01 -2.38 8.20
CA LEU A 124 9.29 -0.95 8.13
C LEU A 124 9.92 -0.45 9.44
N LEU A 125 9.51 -0.98 10.58
CA LEU A 125 10.08 -0.63 11.89
C LEU A 125 11.51 -1.16 12.07
N GLU A 126 11.82 -2.35 11.56
CA GLU A 126 13.10 -3.02 11.79
C GLU A 126 14.17 -2.69 10.73
N ASN A 127 13.78 -2.22 9.54
CA ASN A 127 14.70 -2.13 8.42
C ASN A 127 14.58 -0.82 7.64
N GLU A 128 15.56 0.07 7.83
CA GLU A 128 15.62 1.35 7.11
C GLU A 128 15.61 1.19 5.58
N SER A 129 16.19 0.11 5.04
CA SER A 129 16.20 -0.15 3.59
C SER A 129 14.85 -0.57 3.01
N ALA A 130 13.85 -0.82 3.87
CA ALA A 130 12.47 -1.01 3.44
C ALA A 130 11.81 0.31 3.04
N TRP A 131 12.33 1.45 3.51
CA TRP A 131 11.81 2.77 3.19
C TRP A 131 12.36 3.29 1.87
N LYS A 132 11.46 3.78 1.02
CA LYS A 132 11.77 4.51 -0.22
C LYS A 132 11.62 6.01 0.02
N LEU A 133 12.65 6.59 0.63
CA LEU A 133 12.67 8.03 0.91
C LEU A 133 12.95 8.85 -0.36
N PRO A 134 12.43 10.09 -0.44
CA PRO A 134 11.57 10.73 0.57
C PRO A 134 10.06 10.44 0.38
N ILE A 135 9.68 9.79 -0.73
CA ILE A 135 8.26 9.64 -1.08
C ILE A 135 7.47 8.90 0.00
N ASP A 136 8.04 7.87 0.61
CA ASP A 136 7.38 7.12 1.68
C ASP A 136 7.12 7.98 2.93
N TYR A 137 8.01 8.93 3.25
CA TYR A 137 7.79 9.88 4.35
C TYR A 137 6.63 10.83 4.03
N ILE A 138 6.60 11.39 2.82
CA ILE A 138 5.53 12.29 2.38
C ILE A 138 4.18 11.57 2.41
N THR A 139 4.14 10.32 1.95
CA THR A 139 2.94 9.49 1.95
C THR A 139 2.48 9.18 3.37
N ILE A 140 3.34 8.64 4.24
CA ILE A 140 2.93 8.20 5.58
C ILE A 140 2.52 9.37 6.49
N CYS A 141 3.09 10.56 6.28
CA CYS A 141 2.69 11.78 6.99
C CYS A 141 1.21 12.12 6.83
N GLN A 142 0.60 11.71 5.72
CA GLN A 142 -0.83 11.93 5.47
C GLN A 142 -1.75 11.11 6.37
N TYR A 143 -1.21 10.11 7.06
CA TYR A 143 -1.95 9.17 7.90
C TYR A 143 -1.52 9.33 9.35
N GLU A 144 -2.09 10.35 10.02
CA GLU A 144 -1.72 10.74 11.39
C GLU A 144 -1.97 9.63 12.43
N ASN A 145 -2.84 8.66 12.12
CA ASN A 145 -3.10 7.49 12.97
C ASN A 145 -1.94 6.48 12.99
N PHE A 146 -1.06 6.47 11.98
CA PHE A 146 0.11 5.57 11.92
C PHE A 146 1.31 6.17 12.66
N THR A 147 1.13 6.47 13.95
CA THR A 147 2.10 7.23 14.78
C THR A 147 3.49 6.60 14.80
N LYS A 148 3.60 5.29 15.05
CA LYS A 148 4.90 4.59 15.09
C LYS A 148 5.69 4.69 13.77
N LEU A 149 5.02 4.45 12.64
CA LEU A 149 5.65 4.55 11.33
C LEU A 149 5.99 6.00 10.98
N ASN A 150 5.15 6.96 11.38
CA ASN A 150 5.44 8.38 11.24
C ASN A 150 6.71 8.79 11.99
N ASP A 151 6.88 8.32 13.22
CA ASP A 151 8.05 8.64 14.05
C ASP A 151 9.34 8.06 13.44
N VAL A 152 9.29 6.81 12.97
CA VAL A 152 10.43 6.19 12.26
C VAL A 152 10.74 6.92 10.96
N ALA A 153 9.74 7.27 10.15
CA ALA A 153 9.93 7.98 8.90
C ALA A 153 10.55 9.38 9.12
N LEU A 154 10.06 10.11 10.12
CA LEU A 154 10.61 11.41 10.52
C LEU A 154 12.07 11.27 10.94
N ALA A 155 12.38 10.32 11.83
CA ALA A 155 13.75 10.08 12.29
C ALA A 155 14.71 9.69 11.14
N LEU A 156 14.21 8.99 10.11
CA LEU A 156 15.01 8.67 8.92
C LEU A 156 15.32 9.90 8.07
N VAL A 157 14.34 10.77 7.84
CA VAL A 157 14.53 12.01 7.07
C VAL A 157 15.39 13.00 7.84
N CYS A 158 15.19 13.14 9.14
CA CYS A 158 16.00 13.99 10.02
C CYS A 158 17.50 13.63 9.95
N ARG A 159 17.84 12.33 9.91
CA ARG A 159 19.24 11.84 9.77
C ARG A 159 19.79 11.90 8.35
N LYS A 160 18.93 12.05 7.33
CA LYS A 160 19.32 12.09 5.91
C LYS A 160 18.56 13.20 5.18
N PRO A 161 18.66 14.46 5.62
CA PRO A 161 17.73 15.51 5.22
C PRO A 161 17.86 15.87 3.74
N LEU A 162 19.06 15.78 3.17
CA LEU A 162 19.29 16.05 1.74
C LEU A 162 18.46 15.14 0.82
N VAL A 163 18.16 13.90 1.23
CA VAL A 163 17.29 12.98 0.48
C VAL A 163 15.88 13.58 0.29
N MET A 164 15.42 14.36 1.27
CA MET A 164 14.18 15.12 1.18
C MET A 164 14.39 16.43 0.42
N PHE A 165 15.25 17.33 0.89
CA PHE A 165 15.33 18.70 0.37
C PHE A 165 15.84 18.80 -1.09
N GLU A 166 16.70 17.88 -1.55
CA GLU A 166 17.19 17.88 -2.94
C GLU A 166 16.24 17.16 -3.92
N SER A 167 15.19 16.53 -3.40
CA SER A 167 14.25 15.74 -4.19
C SER A 167 13.13 16.61 -4.77
N LYS A 168 12.63 16.24 -5.96
CA LYS A 168 11.49 16.92 -6.59
C LYS A 168 10.18 16.70 -5.82
N GLU A 169 10.13 15.64 -5.04
CA GLU A 169 9.01 15.25 -4.20
C GLU A 169 8.84 16.20 -3.01
N PHE A 170 9.91 16.87 -2.55
CA PHE A 170 9.84 17.93 -1.54
C PHE A 170 8.77 18.97 -1.86
N LEU A 171 8.71 19.41 -3.12
CA LEU A 171 7.76 20.41 -3.60
C LEU A 171 6.30 19.96 -3.55
N ARG A 172 6.04 18.66 -3.33
CA ARG A 172 4.69 18.09 -3.19
C ARG A 172 4.26 17.97 -1.74
N MET A 173 5.14 18.25 -0.79
CA MET A 173 4.81 18.14 0.63
C MET A 173 3.85 19.24 1.03
N GLU A 174 2.78 18.89 1.75
CA GLU A 174 1.91 19.90 2.35
C GLU A 174 2.64 20.67 3.46
N GLU A 175 2.37 21.97 3.55
CA GLU A 175 3.01 22.90 4.49
C GLU A 175 2.99 22.39 5.93
N LYS A 176 1.89 21.79 6.39
CA LYS A 176 1.79 21.29 7.77
C LYS A 176 2.83 20.20 8.09
N TYR A 177 3.18 19.36 7.13
CA TYR A 177 4.18 18.31 7.34
C TYR A 177 5.60 18.84 7.19
N LEU A 178 5.80 19.86 6.36
CA LEU A 178 7.06 20.60 6.30
C LEU A 178 7.33 21.30 7.64
N ILE A 179 6.33 21.99 8.20
CA ILE A 179 6.44 22.60 9.52
C ILE A 179 6.77 21.55 10.59
N LYS A 180 6.15 20.37 10.54
CA LYS A 180 6.47 19.26 11.45
C LYS A 180 7.95 18.83 11.33
N LEU A 181 8.45 18.69 10.11
CA LEU A 181 9.86 18.35 9.86
C LEU A 181 10.82 19.43 10.40
N LEU A 182 10.53 20.70 10.11
CA LEU A 182 11.37 21.83 10.50
C LEU A 182 11.37 22.10 12.01
N LYS A 183 10.32 21.68 12.73
CA LYS A 183 10.25 21.74 14.20
C LYS A 183 11.02 20.62 14.90
N SER A 184 11.55 19.64 14.16
CA SER A 184 12.30 18.54 14.75
C SER A 184 13.69 19.01 15.13
N ASP A 185 14.03 18.92 16.42
CA ASP A 185 15.38 19.20 16.93
C ASP A 185 16.43 18.20 16.39
N ASP A 186 15.97 17.05 15.87
CA ASP A 186 16.82 15.99 15.31
C ASP A 186 17.20 16.22 13.83
N LEU A 187 16.73 17.31 13.20
CA LEU A 187 16.99 17.60 11.79
C LEU A 187 18.47 17.95 11.56
N GLU A 188 19.24 17.03 10.98
CA GLU A 188 20.69 17.16 10.75
C GLU A 188 21.03 18.03 9.52
N LEU A 189 20.48 19.24 9.43
CA LEU A 189 20.76 20.21 8.37
C LEU A 189 20.90 21.62 8.95
N GLU A 190 21.94 22.36 8.52
CA GLU A 190 22.14 23.74 8.95
C GLU A 190 20.97 24.63 8.53
N GLU A 191 20.50 25.50 9.43
CA GLU A 191 19.36 26.40 9.20
C GLU A 191 19.52 27.24 7.93
N ILE A 192 20.74 27.70 7.64
CA ILE A 192 21.01 28.48 6.43
C ILE A 192 20.75 27.68 5.15
N LYS A 193 21.10 26.39 5.14
CA LYS A 193 20.86 25.49 4.01
C LYS A 193 19.37 25.21 3.87
N ILE A 194 18.66 25.01 4.98
CA ILE A 194 17.19 24.88 4.98
C ILE A 194 16.57 26.11 4.29
N TRP A 195 17.04 27.31 4.66
CA TRP A 195 16.54 28.56 4.08
C TRP A 195 16.74 28.64 2.56
N GLU A 196 17.88 28.17 2.06
CA GLU A 196 18.18 28.11 0.63
C GLU A 196 17.23 27.20 -0.15
N TYR A 197 16.65 26.17 0.47
CA TYR A 197 15.65 25.30 -0.18
C TYR A 197 14.22 25.87 -0.14
N LEU A 198 13.95 26.87 0.70
CA LEU A 198 12.61 27.44 0.91
C LEU A 198 12.33 28.70 0.05
N ILE A 199 13.35 29.31 -0.56
CA ILE A 199 13.29 30.56 -1.33
C ILE A 199 13.42 30.27 -2.82
#